data_AF-A0A2H0VN47-F1
#
_entry.id   AF-A0A2H0VN47-F1
#
_cell.length_a   1.000
_cell.length_b   1.000
_cell.length_c   1.000
_cell.angle_alpha   90.00
_cell.angle_beta   90.00
_cell.angle_gamma   90.00
#
_symmetry.space_group_name_H-M   'P 1'
#
loop_
_entity.id
_entity.type
_entity.pdbx_description
1 polymer ?
#
loop_
_entity_poly.entity_id
_entity_poly.type
_entity_poly.pdbx_seq_one_letter_code
_entity_poly.pdbx_strand_id
1 'polypeptide(L)'
;MSDNLEQSFSQGGFSPENASQNVSSSQEEVRVKTETMEMEPVEPTMDEQSYSLGEVPQAYLLDPEICLPLNSDTLSQPEGNLNSMVDEINHHIQEEVALIQKHQKSVDYWEERIEKNKALIQRNFEKARKNNESTSYDKRNRDYWWSRSEQVELDYQNAEVASRADEWSWLIRKYGLKNPDGSPIDAKSPIVEELCNGGCKNLSMRYRASGDKYEELKRERERENVQLARENAKYKSTNETLQKYVSATYEDHIEPLQTGILLLKELAAKLKSYVTQDNNVSYGDLREWAELYLNEFLKDHSGVKQSVVTDFRRIASIPLPPENC
;
A
#
# COMPACT_ATOMS: atom_id res chain seq x y z
N MET A 1 42.10 51.73 -22.69
CA MET A 1 42.91 51.74 -21.46
C MET A 1 42.57 50.43 -20.76
N SER A 2 43.32 49.38 -21.12
CA SER A 2 44.42 48.80 -20.32
C SER A 2 43.82 47.74 -19.37
N ASP A 3 43.95 46.46 -19.70
CA ASP A 3 45.03 45.54 -19.26
C ASP A 3 44.98 45.35 -17.73
N ASN A 4 45.11 44.19 -17.09
CA ASN A 4 45.55 42.85 -17.44
C ASN A 4 45.31 42.02 -16.17
N LEU A 5 45.01 40.72 -16.29
CA LEU A 5 45.82 39.71 -15.61
C LEU A 5 45.44 38.31 -16.10
N GLU A 6 46.34 37.83 -16.96
CA GLU A 6 46.60 36.44 -17.27
C GLU A 6 46.79 35.61 -15.99
N GLN A 7 46.31 34.36 -16.02
CA GLN A 7 47.18 33.27 -15.62
C GLN A 7 46.92 32.05 -16.49
N SER A 8 47.92 31.81 -17.34
CA SER A 8 48.10 30.72 -18.26
C SER A 8 48.54 29.46 -17.53
N PHE A 9 48.04 28.30 -17.93
CA PHE A 9 48.81 27.05 -17.94
C PHE A 9 48.38 26.19 -19.15
N SER A 10 49.19 26.29 -20.20
CA SER A 10 49.41 25.24 -21.21
C SER A 10 50.42 24.25 -20.59
N GLN A 11 50.62 22.98 -20.96
CA GLN A 11 50.38 22.24 -22.20
C GLN A 11 50.75 20.74 -21.97
N GLY A 12 50.26 19.85 -22.85
CA GLY A 12 50.83 18.52 -23.12
C GLY A 12 49.90 17.36 -22.74
N GLY A 13 49.22 16.63 -23.62
CA GLY A 13 49.42 16.36 -25.05
C GLY A 13 49.81 14.90 -25.22
N PHE A 14 48.93 14.07 -25.81
CA PHE A 14 49.26 13.00 -26.77
C PHE A 14 47.97 12.40 -27.38
N SER A 15 47.98 12.30 -28.71
CA SER A 15 46.93 11.77 -29.58
C SER A 15 46.96 10.24 -29.70
N PRO A 16 45.90 9.62 -30.26
CA PRO A 16 45.69 8.17 -30.31
C PRO A 16 46.17 7.54 -31.63
N GLU A 17 46.54 6.25 -31.62
CA GLU A 17 46.53 5.43 -32.84
C GLU A 17 46.40 3.91 -32.56
N ASN A 18 45.37 3.34 -33.19
CA ASN A 18 45.15 1.99 -33.72
C ASN A 18 46.03 0.79 -33.30
N ALA A 19 45.35 -0.33 -32.95
CA ALA A 19 45.62 -1.64 -33.54
C ALA A 19 44.40 -2.57 -33.45
N SER A 20 44.02 -3.11 -34.61
CA SER A 20 43.00 -4.15 -34.82
C SER A 20 43.56 -5.57 -34.58
N GLN A 21 42.64 -6.55 -34.60
CA GLN A 21 42.81 -8.02 -34.64
C GLN A 21 42.84 -8.70 -33.24
N ASN A 22 42.16 -9.81 -32.97
CA ASN A 22 41.63 -10.83 -33.86
C ASN A 22 40.49 -11.63 -33.19
N VAL A 23 39.69 -12.27 -34.05
CA VAL A 23 38.57 -13.18 -33.75
C VAL A 23 39.07 -14.47 -33.10
N SER A 24 38.33 -15.00 -32.10
CA SER A 24 38.14 -16.45 -31.96
C SER A 24 36.81 -16.77 -31.27
N SER A 25 35.97 -17.46 -32.04
CA SER A 25 34.73 -18.10 -31.63
C SER A 25 35.02 -19.28 -30.70
N SER A 26 34.29 -19.37 -29.59
CA SER A 26 33.87 -20.65 -29.02
C SER A 26 32.57 -20.43 -28.26
N GLN A 27 31.53 -21.11 -28.75
CA GLN A 27 30.30 -21.34 -28.01
C GLN A 27 30.66 -21.99 -26.68
N GLU A 28 30.27 -21.38 -25.58
CA GLU A 28 30.17 -22.09 -24.32
C GLU A 28 28.86 -21.73 -23.66
N GLU A 29 28.17 -22.79 -23.28
CA GLU A 29 26.76 -22.83 -22.96
C GLU A 29 26.42 -21.97 -21.74
N VAL A 30 25.24 -21.38 -21.84
CA VAL A 30 24.48 -20.81 -20.74
C VAL A 30 24.40 -21.81 -19.59
N ARG A 31 25.14 -21.55 -18.50
CA ARG A 31 24.75 -21.98 -17.15
C ARG A 31 24.57 -20.75 -16.28
N VAL A 32 23.37 -20.19 -16.35
CA VAL A 32 22.84 -19.33 -15.28
C VAL A 32 22.79 -20.20 -14.03
N LYS A 33 23.64 -19.88 -13.04
CA LYS A 33 23.48 -20.39 -11.68
C LYS A 33 22.22 -19.74 -11.11
N THR A 34 21.11 -20.45 -11.18
CA THR A 34 19.94 -20.20 -10.35
C THR A 34 20.34 -20.61 -8.93
N GLU A 35 20.59 -19.65 -8.04
CA GLU A 35 20.50 -19.91 -6.60
C GLU A 35 19.02 -20.10 -6.28
N THR A 36 18.54 -21.34 -6.44
CA THR A 36 17.34 -21.82 -5.78
C THR A 36 17.68 -21.97 -4.30
N MET A 37 17.13 -21.09 -3.45
CA MET A 37 17.00 -21.39 -2.02
C MET A 37 16.14 -22.66 -1.92
N GLU A 38 16.77 -23.76 -1.55
CA GLU A 38 16.11 -25.00 -1.15
C GLU A 38 15.21 -24.69 0.05
N MET A 39 13.90 -24.70 -0.16
CA MET A 39 12.96 -24.92 0.93
C MET A 39 13.03 -26.41 1.25
N GLU A 40 13.39 -26.74 2.50
CA GLU A 40 13.28 -28.10 3.02
C GLU A 40 11.87 -28.66 2.77
N PRO A 41 11.75 -29.92 2.32
CA PRO A 41 10.46 -30.58 2.16
C PRO A 41 9.95 -30.98 3.54
N VAL A 42 8.96 -30.25 4.05
CA VAL A 42 8.15 -30.74 5.17
C VAL A 42 7.21 -31.80 4.61
N GLU A 43 7.48 -33.06 4.93
CA GLU A 43 6.64 -34.21 4.59
C GLU A 43 5.20 -33.98 5.08
N PRO A 44 4.17 -34.22 4.24
CA PRO A 44 2.81 -34.38 4.72
C PRO A 44 2.64 -35.84 5.15
N THR A 45 2.87 -36.13 6.44
CA THR A 45 2.35 -37.37 7.03
C THR A 45 0.87 -37.18 7.33
N MET A 46 0.03 -37.55 6.36
CA MET A 46 -1.33 -37.98 6.66
C MET A 46 -1.24 -39.34 7.34
N ASP A 47 -1.41 -39.35 8.66
CA ASP A 47 -2.02 -40.49 9.33
C ASP A 47 -3.47 -40.14 9.65
N GLU A 48 -4.33 -40.90 9.00
CA GLU A 48 -5.77 -40.98 9.18
C GLU A 48 -6.14 -41.38 10.62
N GLN A 49 -7.31 -40.89 11.05
CA GLN A 49 -8.19 -41.49 12.05
C GLN A 49 -7.76 -41.40 13.53
N SER A 50 -8.04 -40.26 14.13
CA SER A 50 -8.92 -40.26 15.31
C SER A 50 -9.80 -39.01 15.30
N TYR A 51 -11.09 -39.23 15.01
CA TYR A 51 -12.14 -38.32 15.47
C TYR A 51 -12.11 -38.34 17.01
N SER A 52 -11.36 -37.40 17.60
CA SER A 52 -11.54 -37.02 18.99
C SER A 52 -12.78 -36.13 19.05
N LEU A 53 -13.93 -36.78 19.23
CA LEU A 53 -15.09 -36.14 19.82
C LEU A 53 -14.71 -35.65 21.22
N GLY A 54 -14.72 -34.33 21.40
CA GLY A 54 -14.96 -33.70 22.70
C GLY A 54 -13.72 -33.48 23.57
N GLU A 55 -13.04 -32.36 23.35
CA GLU A 55 -12.70 -31.49 24.47
C GLU A 55 -13.40 -30.16 24.24
N VAL A 56 -14.65 -30.13 24.70
CA VAL A 56 -15.40 -28.90 24.98
C VAL A 56 -14.46 -28.00 25.80
N PRO A 57 -14.31 -26.70 25.49
CA PRO A 57 -13.59 -25.79 26.37
C PRO A 57 -14.20 -25.98 27.74
N GLN A 58 -13.40 -26.36 28.76
CA GLN A 58 -13.89 -26.59 30.11
C GLN A 58 -14.92 -25.51 30.41
N ALA A 59 -16.20 -25.91 30.41
CA ALA A 59 -17.25 -25.08 30.93
C ALA A 59 -16.74 -24.67 32.31
N TYR A 60 -16.82 -23.38 32.62
CA TYR A 60 -16.72 -22.94 33.99
C TYR A 60 -17.82 -23.70 34.74
N LEU A 61 -17.51 -24.90 35.24
CA LEU A 61 -18.33 -25.69 36.14
C LEU A 61 -18.31 -24.88 37.44
N LEU A 62 -19.14 -23.85 37.47
CA LEU A 62 -19.59 -23.25 38.71
C LEU A 62 -20.27 -24.38 39.46
N ASP A 63 -19.68 -24.69 40.61
CA ASP A 63 -20.09 -25.79 41.48
C ASP A 63 -21.62 -25.74 41.70
N PRO A 64 -22.36 -26.82 41.36
CA PRO A 64 -23.82 -26.88 41.59
C PRO A 64 -24.20 -26.75 43.08
N GLU A 65 -23.23 -26.78 44.00
CA GLU A 65 -23.40 -26.48 45.42
C GLU A 65 -23.23 -24.99 45.79
N ILE A 66 -23.07 -24.07 44.83
CA ILE A 66 -23.14 -22.62 45.12
C ILE A 66 -24.57 -22.27 45.51
N CYS A 67 -24.80 -22.18 46.83
CA CYS A 67 -25.98 -21.55 47.39
C CYS A 67 -25.99 -20.05 47.01
N LEU A 68 -26.60 -19.71 45.85
CA LEU A 68 -27.81 -18.88 45.87
C LEU A 68 -28.04 -18.05 47.15
N PRO A 69 -27.52 -16.83 47.36
CA PRO A 69 -28.04 -15.99 48.45
C PRO A 69 -29.56 -15.92 48.34
N LEU A 70 -30.23 -16.08 49.48
CA LEU A 70 -31.69 -16.09 49.55
C LEU A 70 -32.20 -14.70 49.17
N ASN A 71 -33.39 -14.63 48.58
CA ASN A 71 -33.99 -13.36 48.20
C ASN A 71 -34.12 -12.38 49.38
N SER A 72 -34.24 -12.90 50.60
CA SER A 72 -34.34 -12.12 51.84
C SER A 72 -33.01 -11.65 52.40
N ASP A 73 -31.88 -12.14 51.88
CA ASP A 73 -30.56 -11.79 52.39
C ASP A 73 -30.25 -10.34 52.01
N THR A 74 -29.91 -9.54 53.03
CA THR A 74 -29.51 -8.15 52.82
C THR A 74 -28.22 -8.10 52.02
N LEU A 75 -28.24 -7.32 50.94
CA LEU A 75 -27.07 -7.00 50.12
C LEU A 75 -26.02 -6.22 50.95
N SER A 76 -26.49 -5.48 51.96
CA SER A 76 -25.71 -4.68 52.91
C SER A 76 -25.41 -5.44 54.20
N GLN A 77 -24.28 -6.15 54.25
CA GLN A 77 -23.53 -6.30 55.51
C GLN A 77 -22.51 -5.15 55.61
N PRO A 78 -22.11 -4.71 56.83
CA PRO A 78 -21.51 -3.38 57.01
C PRO A 78 -20.22 -3.25 56.20
N GLU A 79 -20.25 -2.32 55.24
CA GLU A 79 -19.15 -1.67 54.51
C GLU A 79 -18.29 -2.49 53.51
N GLY A 80 -18.39 -3.82 53.43
CA GLY A 80 -17.46 -4.62 52.60
C GLY A 80 -17.97 -5.11 51.23
N ASN A 81 -19.21 -5.58 51.14
CA ASN A 81 -19.60 -6.50 50.06
C ASN A 81 -19.94 -5.78 48.74
N LEU A 82 -20.70 -4.69 48.81
CA LEU A 82 -21.10 -3.89 47.66
C LEU A 82 -19.91 -3.24 46.92
N ASN A 83 -18.95 -2.70 47.69
CA ASN A 83 -17.73 -2.13 47.11
C ASN A 83 -16.88 -3.21 46.44
N SER A 84 -16.78 -4.41 47.04
CA SER A 84 -16.10 -5.55 46.43
C SER A 84 -16.73 -5.98 45.10
N MET A 85 -18.08 -6.02 45.00
CA MET A 85 -18.77 -6.35 43.75
C MET A 85 -18.55 -5.27 42.68
N VAL A 86 -18.56 -3.99 43.07
CA VAL A 86 -18.25 -2.89 42.15
C VAL A 86 -16.80 -2.97 41.66
N ASP A 87 -15.86 -3.32 42.53
CA ASP A 87 -14.45 -3.49 42.18
C ASP A 87 -14.24 -4.69 41.25
N GLU A 88 -14.96 -5.80 41.47
CA GLU A 88 -14.98 -6.96 40.57
C GLU A 88 -15.51 -6.60 39.18
N ILE A 89 -16.63 -5.87 39.09
CA ILE A 89 -17.15 -5.37 37.81
C ILE A 89 -16.14 -4.44 37.13
N ASN A 90 -15.52 -3.53 37.88
CA ASN A 90 -14.50 -2.65 37.35
C ASN A 90 -13.31 -3.45 36.81
N HIS A 91 -12.91 -4.53 37.48
CA HIS A 91 -11.86 -5.42 37.00
C HIS A 91 -12.22 -6.05 35.65
N HIS A 92 -13.41 -6.65 35.52
CA HIS A 92 -13.89 -7.21 34.26
C HIS A 92 -13.96 -6.16 33.14
N ILE A 93 -14.42 -4.94 33.45
CA ILE A 93 -14.40 -3.83 32.48
C ILE A 93 -12.97 -3.54 32.01
N GLN A 94 -11.97 -3.54 32.91
CA GLN A 94 -10.58 -3.31 32.52
C GLN A 94 -10.03 -4.42 31.61
N GLU A 95 -10.39 -5.69 31.86
CA GLU A 95 -10.01 -6.81 30.99
C GLU A 95 -10.58 -6.65 29.58
N GLU A 96 -11.87 -6.34 29.47
CA GLU A 96 -12.55 -6.09 28.20
C GLU A 96 -11.94 -4.88 27.46
N VAL A 97 -11.64 -3.79 28.17
CA VAL A 97 -10.94 -2.61 27.62
C VAL A 97 -9.55 -2.99 27.10
N ALA A 98 -8.80 -3.83 27.82
CA ALA A 98 -7.49 -4.29 27.37
C ALA A 98 -7.59 -5.12 26.07
N LEU A 99 -8.62 -5.95 25.92
CA LEU A 99 -8.90 -6.68 24.68
C LEU A 99 -9.25 -5.74 23.53
N ILE A 100 -10.12 -4.74 23.76
CA ILE A 100 -10.43 -3.71 22.75
C ILE A 100 -9.16 -3.01 22.29
N GLN A 101 -8.30 -2.57 23.22
CA GLN A 101 -7.04 -1.92 22.88
C GLN A 101 -6.11 -2.81 22.06
N LYS A 102 -6.09 -4.12 22.33
CA LYS A 102 -5.33 -5.09 21.54
C LYS A 102 -5.87 -5.19 20.10
N HIS A 103 -7.18 -5.25 19.93
CA HIS A 103 -7.81 -5.27 18.60
C HIS A 103 -7.60 -3.95 17.86
N GLN A 104 -7.74 -2.81 18.55
CA GLN A 104 -7.53 -1.48 17.98
C GLN A 104 -6.11 -1.30 17.41
N LYS A 105 -5.07 -1.80 18.10
CA LYS A 105 -3.70 -1.78 17.56
C LYS A 105 -3.56 -2.51 16.22
N SER A 106 -4.31 -3.59 16.03
CA SER A 106 -4.29 -4.36 14.76
C SER A 106 -5.01 -3.60 13.66
N VAL A 107 -6.15 -2.98 13.99
CA VAL A 107 -6.89 -2.08 13.09
C VAL A 107 -6.01 -0.93 12.65
N ASP A 108 -5.40 -0.20 13.59
CA ASP A 108 -4.53 0.95 13.30
C ASP A 108 -3.39 0.57 12.34
N TYR A 109 -2.79 -0.61 12.55
CA TYR A 109 -1.75 -1.15 11.67
C TYR A 109 -2.26 -1.38 10.23
N TRP A 110 -3.44 -1.99 10.07
CA TRP A 110 -4.02 -2.21 8.73
C TRP A 110 -4.43 -0.92 8.06
N GLU A 111 -4.99 0.04 8.80
CA GLU A 111 -5.34 1.37 8.28
C GLU A 111 -4.11 2.15 7.82
N GLU A 112 -3.02 2.13 8.61
CA GLU A 112 -1.75 2.73 8.20
C GLU A 112 -1.23 2.08 6.90
N ARG A 113 -1.39 0.76 6.76
CA ARG A 113 -0.98 0.04 5.55
C ARG A 113 -1.83 0.42 4.34
N ILE A 114 -3.15 0.57 4.51
CA ILE A 114 -4.07 1.06 3.48
C ILE A 114 -3.64 2.45 3.01
N GLU A 115 -3.31 3.33 3.94
CA GLU A 115 -2.93 4.71 3.63
C GLU A 115 -1.59 4.78 2.87
N LYS A 116 -0.61 3.97 3.28
CA LYS A 116 0.65 3.79 2.53
C LYS A 116 0.39 3.32 1.10
N ASN A 117 -0.51 2.36 0.91
CA ASN A 117 -0.86 1.85 -0.41
C ASN A 117 -1.56 2.92 -1.27
N LYS A 118 -2.46 3.73 -0.70
CA LYS A 118 -3.08 4.87 -1.42
C LYS A 118 -2.04 5.88 -1.88
N ALA A 119 -1.06 6.21 -1.03
CA ALA A 119 0.04 7.09 -1.39
C ALA A 119 0.90 6.53 -2.52
N LEU A 120 1.18 5.22 -2.53
CA LEU A 120 1.89 4.55 -3.63
C LEU A 120 1.10 4.59 -4.94
N ILE A 121 -0.21 4.31 -4.88
CA ILE A 121 -1.11 4.41 -6.04
C ILE A 121 -1.06 5.82 -6.64
N GLN A 122 -1.13 6.85 -5.80
CA GLN A 122 -1.07 8.25 -6.24
C GLN A 122 0.26 8.58 -6.92
N ARG A 123 1.39 8.16 -6.34
CA ARG A 123 2.73 8.35 -6.95
C ARG A 123 2.83 7.64 -8.32
N ASN A 124 2.28 6.44 -8.42
CA ASN A 124 2.27 5.68 -9.67
C ASN A 124 1.41 6.37 -10.74
N PHE A 125 0.27 6.95 -10.37
CA PHE A 125 -0.54 7.76 -11.29
C PHE A 125 0.20 9.01 -11.78
N GLU A 126 0.87 9.73 -10.88
CA GLU A 126 1.67 10.90 -11.25
C GLU A 126 2.83 10.54 -12.17
N LYS A 127 3.49 9.41 -11.94
CA LYS A 127 4.56 8.90 -12.81
C LYS A 127 4.03 8.56 -14.19
N ALA A 128 2.92 7.83 -14.28
CA ALA A 128 2.28 7.51 -15.55
C ALA A 128 1.82 8.77 -16.31
N ARG A 129 1.34 9.80 -15.59
CA ARG A 129 0.98 11.10 -16.19
C ARG A 129 2.21 11.78 -16.79
N LYS A 130 3.32 11.86 -16.06
CA LYS A 130 4.60 12.42 -16.56
C LYS A 130 5.09 11.65 -17.79
N ASN A 131 5.01 10.32 -17.78
CA ASN A 131 5.37 9.50 -18.95
C ASN A 131 4.54 9.85 -20.19
N ASN A 132 3.24 10.08 -20.03
CA ASN A 132 2.35 10.49 -21.13
C ASN A 132 2.67 11.92 -21.61
N GLU A 133 2.93 12.86 -20.70
CA GLU A 133 3.34 14.23 -21.02
C GLU A 133 4.65 14.25 -21.81
N SER A 134 5.68 13.52 -21.36
CA SER A 134 6.97 13.39 -22.06
C SER A 134 6.81 12.73 -23.43
N THR A 135 5.94 11.73 -23.55
CA THR A 135 5.67 11.07 -24.84
C THR A 135 5.01 12.02 -25.84
N SER A 136 4.11 12.90 -25.38
CA SER A 136 3.54 13.93 -26.25
C SER A 136 4.58 14.96 -26.69
N TYR A 137 5.51 15.35 -25.81
CA TYR A 137 6.58 16.28 -26.16
C TYR A 137 7.52 15.67 -27.21
N ASP A 138 7.99 14.45 -26.97
CA ASP A 138 8.92 13.78 -27.89
C ASP A 138 8.26 13.50 -29.24
N LYS A 139 6.95 13.22 -29.27
CA LYS A 139 6.19 13.09 -30.52
C LYS A 139 6.28 14.36 -31.35
N ARG A 140 6.04 15.53 -30.75
CA ARG A 140 6.13 16.82 -31.45
C ARG A 140 7.54 17.07 -31.96
N ASN A 141 8.56 16.76 -31.16
CA ASN A 141 9.95 16.90 -31.56
C ASN A 141 10.29 15.98 -32.75
N ARG A 142 9.82 14.73 -32.71
CA ARG A 142 9.96 13.74 -33.78
C ARG A 142 9.27 14.18 -35.06
N ASP A 143 8.01 14.61 -34.99
CA ASP A 143 7.24 15.09 -36.14
C ASP A 143 7.90 16.32 -36.78
N TYR A 144 8.46 17.22 -35.96
CA TYR A 144 9.25 18.37 -36.43
C TYR A 144 10.49 17.94 -37.23
N TRP A 145 11.31 17.05 -36.67
CA TRP A 145 12.53 16.59 -37.35
C TRP A 145 12.24 15.75 -38.60
N TRP A 146 11.18 14.95 -38.58
CA TRP A 146 10.77 14.19 -39.76
C TRP A 146 10.28 15.08 -40.90
N SER A 147 9.40 16.04 -40.62
CA SER A 147 8.97 17.01 -41.63
C SER A 147 10.18 17.79 -42.18
N ARG A 148 11.14 18.13 -41.31
CA ARG A 148 12.37 18.80 -41.74
C ARG A 148 13.24 17.92 -42.64
N SER A 149 13.27 16.61 -42.42
CA SER A 149 14.00 15.67 -43.28
C SER A 149 13.47 15.63 -44.71
N GLU A 150 12.15 15.62 -44.88
CA GLU A 150 11.49 15.65 -46.19
C GLU A 150 11.74 16.98 -46.90
N GLN A 151 11.66 18.10 -46.16
CA GLN A 151 11.92 19.42 -46.70
C GLN A 151 13.37 19.58 -47.16
N VAL A 152 14.34 19.03 -46.43
CA VAL A 152 15.76 19.05 -46.82
C VAL A 152 16.00 18.27 -48.10
N GLU A 153 15.35 17.11 -48.26
CA GLU A 153 15.40 16.33 -49.52
C GLU A 153 14.89 17.14 -50.72
N LEU A 154 13.75 17.84 -50.56
CA LEU A 154 13.19 18.70 -51.61
C LEU A 154 14.04 19.94 -51.90
N ASP A 155 14.53 20.61 -50.86
CA ASP A 155 15.37 21.81 -50.99
C ASP A 155 16.68 21.48 -51.73
N TYR A 156 17.26 20.30 -51.47
CA TYR A 156 18.44 19.81 -52.17
C TYR A 156 18.16 19.48 -53.65
N GLN A 157 17.07 18.77 -53.96
CA GLN A 157 16.66 18.49 -55.35
C GLN A 157 16.47 19.80 -56.15
N ASN A 158 15.84 20.81 -55.54
CA ASN A 158 15.68 22.13 -56.16
C ASN A 158 17.03 22.84 -56.40
N ALA A 159 17.99 22.68 -55.49
CA ALA A 159 19.33 23.24 -55.64
C ALA A 159 20.16 22.52 -56.72
N GLU A 160 20.01 21.20 -56.87
CA GLU A 160 20.59 20.42 -57.96
C GLU A 160 20.08 20.90 -59.32
N VAL A 161 18.76 21.06 -59.47
CA VAL A 161 18.14 21.58 -60.71
C VAL A 161 18.65 22.99 -61.05
N ALA A 162 18.94 23.80 -60.04
CA ALA A 162 19.50 25.15 -60.21
C ALA A 162 21.04 25.19 -60.36
N SER A 163 21.73 24.04 -60.41
CA SER A 163 23.19 23.91 -60.46
C SER A 163 23.92 24.64 -59.31
N ARG A 164 23.33 24.64 -58.12
CA ARG A 164 23.90 25.25 -56.90
C ARG A 164 24.03 24.26 -55.74
N ALA A 165 23.97 22.96 -56.02
CA ALA A 165 24.06 21.91 -55.01
C ALA A 165 25.37 21.93 -54.20
N ASP A 166 26.44 22.49 -54.78
CA ASP A 166 27.76 22.58 -54.14
C ASP A 166 27.89 23.78 -53.17
N GLU A 167 26.94 24.72 -53.17
CA GLU A 167 26.97 25.92 -52.33
C GLU A 167 26.29 25.71 -50.96
N TRP A 168 26.74 24.72 -50.18
CA TRP A 168 26.09 24.33 -48.91
C TRP A 168 25.98 25.46 -47.87
N SER A 169 26.96 26.35 -47.78
CA SER A 169 26.89 27.50 -46.87
C SER A 169 25.82 28.53 -47.28
N TRP A 170 25.41 28.54 -48.55
CA TRP A 170 24.25 29.28 -49.05
C TRP A 170 22.97 28.51 -48.79
N LEU A 171 22.94 27.19 -48.98
CA LEU A 171 21.76 26.35 -48.67
C LEU A 171 21.40 26.40 -47.18
N ILE A 172 22.40 26.27 -46.28
CA ILE A 172 22.22 26.39 -44.83
C ILE A 172 21.64 27.76 -44.45
N ARG A 173 22.15 28.85 -45.05
CA ARG A 173 21.67 30.22 -44.78
C ARG A 173 20.31 30.52 -45.37
N LYS A 174 20.06 30.09 -46.61
CA LYS A 174 18.82 30.34 -47.34
C LYS A 174 17.64 29.57 -46.74
N TYR A 175 17.88 28.31 -46.37
CA TYR A 175 16.82 27.44 -45.86
C TYR A 175 16.82 27.33 -44.33
N GLY A 176 17.83 27.85 -43.62
CA GLY A 176 17.89 27.85 -42.15
C GLY A 176 18.08 26.45 -41.55
N LEU A 177 19.00 25.67 -42.10
CA LEU A 177 19.27 24.30 -41.64
C LEU A 177 19.97 24.30 -40.27
N LYS A 178 19.60 23.35 -39.40
CA LYS A 178 20.09 23.22 -38.02
C LYS A 178 20.45 21.76 -37.71
N ASN A 179 21.34 21.53 -36.75
CA ASN A 179 21.59 20.18 -36.24
C ASN A 179 20.32 19.62 -35.54
N PRO A 180 20.19 18.28 -35.38
CA PRO A 180 19.03 17.64 -34.73
C PRO A 180 18.80 18.03 -33.26
N ASP A 181 19.79 18.64 -32.62
CA ASP A 181 19.70 19.21 -31.26
C ASP A 181 19.25 20.69 -31.27
N GLY A 182 18.95 21.26 -32.45
CA GLY A 182 18.55 22.64 -32.65
C GLY A 182 19.71 23.64 -32.73
N SER A 183 20.97 23.19 -32.62
CA SER A 183 22.15 24.06 -32.74
C SER A 183 22.41 24.48 -34.20
N PRO A 184 23.08 25.63 -34.43
CA PRO A 184 23.47 26.03 -35.77
C PRO A 184 24.42 25.01 -36.42
N ILE A 185 24.23 24.72 -37.71
CA ILE A 185 25.22 23.95 -38.49
C ILE A 185 26.38 24.89 -38.80
N ASP A 186 27.56 24.63 -38.24
CA ASP A 186 28.78 25.32 -38.61
C ASP A 186 29.17 24.92 -40.05
N ALA A 187 29.40 25.91 -40.91
CA ALA A 187 29.85 25.72 -42.28
C ALA A 187 31.20 24.98 -42.39
N LYS A 188 31.98 24.94 -41.31
CA LYS A 188 33.25 24.22 -41.19
C LYS A 188 33.14 22.87 -40.47
N SER A 189 31.93 22.46 -40.08
CA SER A 189 31.71 21.19 -39.39
C SER A 189 32.04 20.01 -40.32
N PRO A 190 32.61 18.90 -39.80
CA PRO A 190 32.74 17.65 -40.55
C PRO A 190 31.42 17.18 -41.17
N ILE A 191 30.29 17.55 -40.56
CA ILE A 191 28.95 17.29 -41.09
C ILE A 191 28.75 18.00 -42.45
N VAL A 192 29.28 19.21 -42.63
CA VAL A 192 29.21 19.95 -43.91
C VAL A 192 30.14 19.35 -44.96
N GLU A 193 31.28 18.81 -44.55
CA GLU A 193 32.21 18.10 -45.44
C GLU A 193 31.63 16.75 -45.92
N GLU A 194 30.96 15.99 -45.04
CA GLU A 194 30.14 14.83 -45.41
C GLU A 194 28.93 15.22 -46.28
N LEU A 195 28.40 16.44 -46.09
CA LEU A 195 27.30 16.95 -46.91
C LEU A 195 27.74 17.26 -48.36
N CYS A 196 28.95 17.77 -48.54
CA CYS A 196 29.56 18.08 -49.85
C CYS A 196 29.83 16.84 -50.72
N ASN A 197 29.88 15.63 -50.14
CA ASN A 197 30.27 14.39 -50.84
C ASN A 197 29.10 13.42 -51.13
N GLY A 198 27.84 13.88 -51.07
CA GLY A 198 26.63 13.05 -51.26
C GLY A 198 25.52 13.27 -50.20
N GLY A 199 25.46 14.49 -49.65
CA GLY A 199 25.06 14.79 -48.28
C GLY A 199 23.61 14.73 -47.85
N CYS A 200 22.66 14.97 -48.75
CA CYS A 200 21.26 15.11 -48.34
C CYS A 200 20.73 13.84 -47.63
N LYS A 201 21.22 12.66 -48.04
CA LYS A 201 20.90 11.37 -47.43
C LYS A 201 21.43 11.26 -45.99
N ASN A 202 22.58 11.85 -45.67
CA ASN A 202 23.18 11.76 -44.33
C ASN A 202 22.44 12.61 -43.29
N LEU A 203 22.03 13.84 -43.64
CA LEU A 203 21.27 14.70 -42.71
C LEU A 203 19.82 14.24 -42.56
N SER A 204 19.16 13.83 -43.64
CA SER A 204 17.83 13.21 -43.57
C SER A 204 17.85 11.91 -42.76
N MET A 205 18.84 11.03 -42.94
CA MET A 205 19.02 9.83 -42.11
C MET A 205 19.23 10.19 -40.63
N ARG A 206 20.01 11.23 -40.31
CA ARG A 206 20.19 11.68 -38.91
C ARG A 206 18.89 12.20 -38.28
N TYR A 207 18.09 12.96 -39.02
CA TYR A 207 16.75 13.39 -38.55
C TYR A 207 15.79 12.20 -38.38
N ARG A 208 15.82 11.22 -39.29
CA ARG A 208 15.04 9.97 -39.16
C ARG A 208 15.49 9.14 -37.95
N ALA A 209 16.79 9.01 -37.71
CA ALA A 209 17.34 8.31 -36.56
C ALA A 209 16.93 8.96 -35.21
N SER A 210 16.85 10.29 -35.15
CA SER A 210 16.25 10.99 -34.00
C SER A 210 14.77 10.65 -33.82
N GLY A 211 14.04 10.38 -34.91
CA GLY A 211 12.65 9.92 -34.89
C GLY A 211 12.46 8.46 -34.48
N ASP A 212 13.45 7.58 -34.73
CA ASP A 212 13.42 6.18 -34.30
C ASP A 212 13.67 6.04 -32.79
N LYS A 213 14.52 6.91 -32.23
CA LYS A 213 14.74 7.02 -30.77
C LYS A 213 13.45 7.32 -30.01
N TYR A 214 12.51 8.05 -30.62
CA TYR A 214 11.19 8.29 -30.04
C TYR A 214 10.36 7.01 -29.90
N GLU A 215 10.32 6.13 -30.91
CA GLU A 215 9.51 4.91 -30.86
C GLU A 215 10.03 3.91 -29.83
N GLU A 216 11.34 3.86 -29.61
CA GLU A 216 11.94 3.08 -28.54
C GLU A 216 11.57 3.62 -27.15
N LEU A 217 11.76 4.92 -26.92
CA LEU A 217 11.40 5.58 -25.65
C LEU A 217 9.89 5.49 -25.35
N LYS A 218 9.05 5.61 -26.39
CA LYS A 218 7.60 5.43 -26.27
C LYS A 218 7.27 4.01 -25.82
N ARG A 219 7.84 2.99 -26.47
CA ARG A 219 7.63 1.57 -26.10
C ARG A 219 8.11 1.26 -24.68
N GLU A 220 9.21 1.87 -24.22
CA GLU A 220 9.64 1.75 -22.82
C GLU A 220 8.65 2.34 -21.82
N ARG A 221 8.18 3.57 -22.06
CA ARG A 221 7.22 4.24 -21.19
C ARG A 221 5.85 3.57 -21.18
N GLU A 222 5.40 3.04 -22.33
CA GLU A 222 4.18 2.25 -22.40
C GLU A 222 4.29 0.97 -21.58
N ARG A 223 5.42 0.25 -21.66
CA ARG A 223 5.69 -0.92 -20.80
C ARG A 223 5.68 -0.54 -19.32
N GLU A 224 6.34 0.55 -18.95
CA GLU A 224 6.34 1.05 -17.58
C GLU A 224 4.92 1.41 -17.10
N ASN A 225 4.14 2.13 -17.91
CA ASN A 225 2.77 2.51 -17.56
C ASN A 225 1.87 1.29 -17.34
N VAL A 226 2.02 0.25 -18.17
CA VAL A 226 1.31 -1.03 -17.98
C VAL A 226 1.71 -1.69 -16.65
N GLN A 227 3.01 -1.68 -16.33
CA GLN A 227 3.50 -2.23 -15.06
C GLN A 227 2.95 -1.46 -13.85
N LEU A 228 2.98 -0.12 -13.89
CA LEU A 228 2.40 0.75 -12.85
C LEU A 228 0.90 0.50 -12.67
N ALA A 229 0.16 0.28 -13.77
CA ALA A 229 -1.27 -0.02 -13.72
C ALA A 229 -1.55 -1.38 -13.03
N ARG A 230 -0.73 -2.40 -13.31
CA ARG A 230 -0.82 -3.71 -12.65
C ARG A 230 -0.50 -3.62 -11.15
N GLU A 231 0.53 -2.87 -10.79
CA GLU A 231 0.88 -2.62 -9.39
C GLU A 231 -0.25 -1.88 -8.65
N ASN A 232 -0.85 -0.86 -9.28
CA ASN A 232 -1.99 -0.16 -8.72
C ASN A 232 -3.20 -1.08 -8.50
N ALA A 233 -3.48 -1.99 -9.42
CA ALA A 233 -4.54 -2.99 -9.25
C ALA A 233 -4.25 -3.92 -8.05
N LYS A 234 -3.00 -4.34 -7.88
CA LYS A 234 -2.58 -5.15 -6.73
C LYS A 234 -2.79 -4.40 -5.41
N TYR A 235 -2.34 -3.15 -5.31
CA TYR A 235 -2.53 -2.33 -4.11
C TYR A 235 -4.01 -2.09 -3.79
N LYS A 236 -4.85 -1.86 -4.80
CA LYS A 236 -6.31 -1.72 -4.62
C LYS A 236 -6.94 -2.99 -4.05
N SER A 237 -6.63 -4.14 -4.64
CA SER A 237 -7.14 -5.43 -4.15
C SER A 237 -6.67 -5.72 -2.73
N THR A 238 -5.41 -5.44 -2.40
CA THR A 238 -4.92 -5.55 -1.02
C THR A 238 -5.68 -4.61 -0.08
N ASN A 239 -5.95 -3.37 -0.47
CA ASN A 239 -6.71 -2.43 0.35
C ASN A 239 -8.15 -2.91 0.61
N GLU A 240 -8.82 -3.47 -0.40
CA GLU A 240 -10.17 -4.04 -0.22
C GLU A 240 -10.17 -5.19 0.80
N THR A 241 -9.17 -6.07 0.74
CA THR A 241 -9.01 -7.16 1.70
C THR A 241 -8.71 -6.64 3.11
N LEU A 242 -7.80 -5.68 3.25
CA LEU A 242 -7.49 -5.06 4.54
C LEU A 242 -8.71 -4.34 5.13
N GLN A 243 -9.50 -3.65 4.30
CA GLN A 243 -10.72 -2.99 4.75
C GLN A 243 -11.74 -3.99 5.29
N LYS A 244 -11.86 -5.17 4.68
CA LYS A 244 -12.71 -6.26 5.20
C LYS A 244 -12.23 -6.75 6.56
N TYR A 245 -10.92 -6.91 6.77
CA TYR A 245 -10.39 -7.28 8.08
C TYR A 245 -10.65 -6.21 9.14
N VAL A 246 -10.53 -4.93 8.79
CA VAL A 246 -10.86 -3.82 9.69
C VAL A 246 -12.34 -3.88 10.08
N SER A 247 -13.25 -3.96 9.11
CA SER A 247 -14.70 -4.04 9.36
C SER A 247 -15.07 -5.25 10.20
N ALA A 248 -14.59 -6.45 9.84
CA ALA A 248 -14.85 -7.67 10.60
C ALA A 248 -14.31 -7.59 12.03
N THR A 249 -13.14 -6.98 12.24
CA THR A 249 -12.61 -6.81 13.60
C THR A 249 -13.46 -5.86 14.44
N TYR A 250 -14.05 -4.83 13.83
CA TYR A 250 -15.01 -3.98 14.53
C TYR A 250 -16.28 -4.74 14.90
N GLU A 251 -16.93 -5.35 13.92
CA GLU A 251 -18.23 -6.04 14.08
C GLU A 251 -18.13 -7.29 14.97
N ASP A 252 -17.12 -8.15 14.77
CA ASP A 252 -17.04 -9.46 15.44
C ASP A 252 -16.30 -9.41 16.78
N HIS A 253 -15.47 -8.38 17.02
CA HIS A 253 -14.59 -8.35 18.18
C HIS A 253 -14.75 -7.10 19.04
N ILE A 254 -14.74 -5.90 18.46
CA ILE A 254 -14.75 -4.67 19.25
C ILE A 254 -16.16 -4.32 19.73
N GLU A 255 -17.17 -4.35 18.86
CA GLU A 255 -18.55 -4.01 19.20
C GLU A 255 -19.10 -4.92 20.32
N PRO A 256 -19.00 -6.26 20.25
CA PRO A 256 -19.39 -7.15 21.35
C PRO A 256 -18.77 -6.80 22.70
N LEU A 257 -17.47 -6.47 22.73
CA LEU A 257 -16.76 -6.07 23.96
C LEU A 257 -17.28 -4.71 24.47
N GLN A 258 -17.50 -3.74 23.57
CA GLN A 258 -18.03 -2.42 23.94
C GLN A 258 -19.45 -2.54 24.53
N THR A 259 -20.29 -3.37 23.92
CA THR A 259 -21.65 -3.61 24.42
C THR A 259 -21.63 -4.38 25.75
N GLY A 260 -20.71 -5.34 25.92
CA GLY A 260 -20.48 -5.99 27.21
C GLY A 260 -20.04 -5.01 28.31
N ILE A 261 -19.16 -4.06 27.99
CA ILE A 261 -18.78 -2.99 28.93
C ILE A 261 -19.97 -2.12 29.31
N LEU A 262 -20.88 -1.81 28.38
CA LEU A 262 -22.11 -1.05 28.69
C LEU A 262 -22.98 -1.81 29.70
N LEU A 263 -23.19 -3.11 29.48
CA LEU A 263 -23.94 -4.00 30.37
C LEU A 263 -23.35 -3.98 31.80
N LEU A 264 -22.03 -4.16 31.91
CA LEU A 264 -21.32 -4.15 33.19
C LEU A 264 -21.34 -2.77 33.87
N LYS A 265 -21.20 -1.68 33.10
CA LYS A 265 -21.28 -0.32 33.64
C LYS A 265 -22.62 -0.03 34.28
N GLU A 266 -23.72 -0.48 33.69
CA GLU A 266 -25.05 -0.28 34.27
C GLU A 266 -25.27 -1.10 35.54
N LEU A 267 -24.74 -2.31 35.61
CA LEU A 267 -24.72 -3.08 36.86
C LEU A 267 -23.94 -2.34 37.96
N ALA A 268 -22.74 -1.83 37.65
CA ALA A 268 -21.93 -1.07 38.59
C ALA A 268 -22.63 0.22 39.04
N ALA A 269 -23.31 0.92 38.12
CA ALA A 269 -24.08 2.12 38.45
C ALA A 269 -25.24 1.79 39.40
N LYS A 270 -25.95 0.68 39.15
CA LYS A 270 -27.03 0.22 40.02
C LYS A 270 -26.52 -0.14 41.42
N LEU A 271 -25.43 -0.90 41.52
CA LEU A 271 -24.83 -1.25 42.81
C LEU A 271 -24.37 -0.01 43.59
N LYS A 272 -23.75 0.97 42.91
CA LYS A 272 -23.38 2.25 43.53
C LYS A 272 -24.59 3.04 44.03
N SER A 273 -25.74 2.96 43.35
CA SER A 273 -26.97 3.59 43.81
C SER A 273 -27.50 2.97 45.11
N TYR A 274 -27.28 1.67 45.32
CA TYR A 274 -27.63 1.00 46.56
C TYR A 274 -26.69 1.38 47.71
N VAL A 275 -25.41 1.64 47.42
CA VAL A 275 -24.46 2.17 48.41
C VAL A 275 -24.87 3.57 48.91
N THR A 276 -25.38 4.44 48.04
CA THR A 276 -25.70 5.83 48.42
C THR A 276 -27.08 6.02 49.05
N GLN A 277 -28.00 5.07 48.87
CA GLN A 277 -29.38 5.19 49.33
C GLN A 277 -29.65 4.66 50.75
N ASP A 278 -28.64 4.09 51.42
CA ASP A 278 -28.72 3.56 52.81
C ASP A 278 -29.93 2.62 53.04
N ASN A 279 -30.36 1.96 51.96
CA ASN A 279 -31.51 1.08 51.94
C ASN A 279 -31.07 -0.35 52.30
N ASN A 280 -31.88 -1.05 53.12
CA ASN A 280 -31.80 -2.50 53.30
C ASN A 280 -32.23 -3.20 52.01
N VAL A 281 -31.45 -3.04 50.94
CA VAL A 281 -31.67 -3.70 49.65
C VAL A 281 -31.31 -5.17 49.80
N SER A 282 -32.13 -6.06 49.25
CA SER A 282 -31.89 -7.50 49.28
C SER A 282 -31.30 -8.01 47.96
N TYR A 283 -30.74 -9.22 47.98
CA TYR A 283 -30.36 -9.92 46.74
C TYR A 283 -31.57 -10.17 45.83
N GLY A 284 -32.78 -10.28 46.38
CA GLY A 284 -34.03 -10.35 45.61
C GLY A 284 -34.27 -9.11 44.75
N ASP A 285 -34.12 -7.91 45.34
CA ASP A 285 -34.35 -6.64 44.64
C ASP A 285 -33.33 -6.40 43.52
N LEU A 286 -32.07 -6.78 43.74
CA LEU A 286 -31.03 -6.73 42.70
C LEU A 286 -31.33 -7.71 41.58
N ARG A 287 -31.69 -8.95 41.91
CA ARG A 287 -31.98 -10.02 40.95
C ARG A 287 -33.16 -9.65 40.06
N GLU A 288 -34.27 -9.19 40.65
CA GLU A 288 -35.48 -8.82 39.90
C GLU A 288 -35.20 -7.71 38.87
N TRP A 289 -34.50 -6.64 39.30
CA TRP A 289 -34.11 -5.58 38.39
C TRP A 289 -33.15 -6.08 37.31
N ALA A 290 -32.13 -6.85 37.70
CA ALA A 290 -31.07 -7.28 36.80
C ALA A 290 -31.59 -8.29 35.75
N GLU A 291 -32.52 -9.17 36.10
CA GLU A 291 -33.17 -10.07 35.14
C GLU A 291 -33.99 -9.31 34.11
N LEU A 292 -34.82 -8.35 34.54
CA LEU A 292 -35.62 -7.53 33.63
C LEU A 292 -34.70 -6.72 32.70
N TYR A 293 -33.70 -6.05 33.27
CA TYR A 293 -32.74 -5.26 32.51
C TYR A 293 -31.95 -6.10 31.51
N LEU A 294 -31.39 -7.25 31.93
CA LEU A 294 -30.62 -8.13 31.05
C LEU A 294 -31.48 -8.64 29.88
N ASN A 295 -32.73 -9.02 30.14
CA ASN A 295 -33.63 -9.50 29.11
C ASN A 295 -34.03 -8.42 28.10
N GLU A 296 -34.18 -7.17 28.52
CA GLU A 296 -34.40 -6.04 27.62
C GLU A 296 -33.12 -5.70 26.85
N PHE A 297 -31.99 -5.63 27.54
CA PHE A 297 -30.70 -5.29 26.95
C PHE A 297 -30.31 -6.27 25.83
N LEU A 298 -30.48 -7.58 26.05
CA LEU A 298 -30.13 -8.60 25.06
C LEU A 298 -31.07 -8.65 23.84
N LYS A 299 -32.30 -8.10 23.93
CA LYS A 299 -33.17 -7.96 22.76
C LYS A 299 -32.61 -6.94 21.77
N ASP A 300 -32.06 -5.86 22.30
CA ASP A 300 -31.48 -4.78 21.51
C ASP A 300 -30.01 -5.06 21.16
N HIS A 301 -29.36 -5.98 21.87
CA HIS A 301 -27.92 -6.24 21.79
C HIS A 301 -27.59 -7.74 21.80
N SER A 302 -27.98 -8.46 20.74
CA SER A 302 -27.73 -9.90 20.63
C SER A 302 -26.25 -10.29 20.46
N GLY A 303 -25.37 -9.33 20.15
CA GLY A 303 -23.95 -9.55 19.90
C GLY A 303 -23.07 -9.60 21.15
N VAL A 304 -23.63 -9.43 22.36
CA VAL A 304 -22.85 -9.45 23.61
C VAL A 304 -22.23 -10.83 23.83
N LYS A 305 -20.98 -10.87 24.25
CA LYS A 305 -20.29 -12.13 24.55
C LYS A 305 -20.95 -12.86 25.70
N GLN A 306 -21.16 -14.16 25.53
CA GLN A 306 -21.79 -15.02 26.53
C GLN A 306 -21.04 -15.01 27.87
N SER A 307 -19.71 -14.91 27.86
CA SER A 307 -18.90 -14.80 29.09
C SER A 307 -19.31 -13.60 29.94
N VAL A 308 -19.49 -12.43 29.31
CA VAL A 308 -19.90 -11.20 29.99
C VAL A 308 -21.33 -11.32 30.54
N VAL A 309 -22.23 -11.99 29.79
CA VAL A 309 -23.60 -12.29 30.27
C VAL A 309 -23.56 -13.21 31.48
N THR A 310 -22.69 -14.24 31.47
CA THR A 310 -22.49 -15.15 32.60
C THR A 310 -21.96 -14.42 33.82
N ASP A 311 -20.96 -13.54 33.66
CA ASP A 311 -20.43 -12.73 34.75
C ASP A 311 -21.47 -11.76 35.30
N PHE A 312 -22.24 -11.10 34.44
CA PHE A 312 -23.37 -10.26 34.87
C PHE A 312 -24.37 -11.07 35.70
N ARG A 313 -24.77 -12.26 35.24
CA ARG A 313 -25.71 -13.13 35.97
C ARG A 313 -25.14 -13.57 37.31
N ARG A 314 -23.86 -13.96 37.35
CA ARG A 314 -23.15 -14.36 38.57
C ARG A 314 -23.16 -13.22 39.61
N ILE A 315 -22.76 -12.02 39.20
CA ILE A 315 -22.67 -10.86 40.09
C ILE A 315 -24.07 -10.41 40.55
N ALA A 316 -25.07 -10.43 39.65
CA ALA A 316 -26.46 -10.15 40.00
C ALA A 316 -27.18 -11.31 40.72
N SER A 317 -26.48 -12.41 41.01
CA SER A 317 -27.03 -13.63 41.60
C SER A 317 -28.21 -14.23 40.83
N ILE A 318 -28.30 -13.99 39.52
CA ILE A 318 -29.32 -14.56 38.63
C ILE A 318 -28.96 -16.03 38.35
N PRO A 319 -29.90 -16.98 38.49
CA PRO A 319 -29.64 -18.37 38.12
C PRO A 319 -29.22 -18.47 36.66
N LEU A 320 -28.21 -19.29 36.39
CA LEU A 320 -27.86 -19.62 35.02
C LEU A 320 -28.99 -20.45 34.39
N PRO A 321 -29.35 -20.19 33.13
CA PRO A 321 -30.32 -21.04 32.44
C PRO A 321 -29.77 -22.48 32.37
N PRO A 322 -30.64 -23.50 32.46
CA PRO A 322 -30.23 -24.91 32.58
C PRO A 322 -29.42 -25.44 31.38
N GLU A 323 -29.40 -24.71 30.27
CA GLU A 323 -28.63 -25.02 29.06
C GLU A 323 -27.15 -24.64 29.17
N ASN A 324 -26.76 -23.86 30.20
CA ASN A 324 -25.41 -23.35 30.42
C ASN A 324 -24.77 -23.86 31.74
N CYS A 325 -25.35 -24.89 32.36
CA CYS A 325 -24.86 -25.53 33.59
C CYS A 325 -24.02 -26.77 33.31
#